data_AF-A0A3G7U2U7-F1
#
_entry.id   AF-A0A3G7U2U7-F1
#
_cell.length_a   1.000
_cell.length_b   1.000
_cell.length_c   1.000
_cell.angle_alpha   90.00
_cell.angle_beta   90.00
_cell.angle_gamma   90.00
#
_symmetry.space_group_name_H-M   'P 1'
#
loop_
_entity.id
_entity.type
_entity.pdbx_description
1 polymer ?
#
loop_
_entity_poly.entity_id
_entity_poly.type
_entity_poly.pdbx_seq_one_letter_code
_entity_poly.pdbx_strand_id
1 'polypeptide(L)'
;MPNFEIPLTPAPQTFTVSLSGVDYRLTVQWRNAEQAGWVLDIANTNNNPIIQGIPLVTGTNLLEQYAYLGLGGVLWCQTTADPDAVPTFDNLGAGSHLYWYTA
;
A
#
# COMPACT_ATOMS: atom_id res chain seq x y z
N MET A 1 14.82 10.82 -5.56
CA MET A 1 13.58 10.99 -4.77
C MET A 1 13.71 10.13 -3.53
N PRO A 2 13.44 10.62 -2.31
CA PRO A 2 13.46 9.76 -1.13
C PRO A 2 12.32 8.74 -1.24
N ASN A 3 12.66 7.47 -1.13
CA ASN A 3 11.72 6.37 -1.01
C ASN A 3 11.53 6.04 0.47
N PHE A 4 10.29 5.99 0.93
CA PHE A 4 9.97 5.47 2.25
C PHE A 4 9.33 4.09 2.10
N GLU A 5 9.95 3.07 2.65
CA GLU A 5 9.36 1.74 2.72
C GLU A 5 8.34 1.70 3.85
N ILE A 6 7.10 1.34 3.52
CA ILE A 6 6.07 1.13 4.52
C ILE A 6 6.33 -0.24 5.16
N PRO A 7 6.60 -0.31 6.48
CA PRO A 7 6.94 -1.55 7.14
C PRO A 7 5.69 -2.43 7.26
N LEU A 8 5.58 -3.42 6.37
CA LEU A 8 4.49 -4.38 6.37
C LEU A 8 4.95 -5.73 6.93
N THR A 9 3.98 -6.51 7.38
CA THR A 9 4.13 -7.92 7.76
C THR A 9 3.19 -8.82 6.96
N PRO A 10 3.46 -10.14 6.82
CA PRO A 10 2.59 -11.07 6.09
C PRO A 10 1.38 -11.49 6.94
N ALA A 11 0.68 -10.51 7.50
CA ALA A 11 -0.51 -10.67 8.30
C ALA A 11 -1.43 -9.46 8.11
N PRO A 12 -2.77 -9.63 8.21
CA PRO A 12 -3.68 -8.50 8.26
C PRO A 12 -3.31 -7.57 9.41
N GLN A 13 -3.17 -6.27 9.11
CA GLN A 13 -2.64 -5.30 10.06
C GLN A 13 -3.28 -3.93 9.87
N THR A 14 -3.34 -3.18 10.98
CA THR A 14 -3.80 -1.80 10.99
C THR A 14 -2.86 -0.97 11.84
N PHE A 15 -2.31 0.09 11.27
CA PHE A 15 -1.30 0.92 11.92
C PHE A 15 -1.34 2.35 11.38
N THR A 16 -0.70 3.26 12.12
CA THR A 16 -0.51 4.64 11.70
C THR A 16 0.87 4.80 11.09
N VAL A 17 0.97 5.57 10.01
CA VAL A 17 2.23 5.91 9.36
C VAL A 17 2.20 7.35 8.88
N SER A 18 3.34 8.04 9.00
CA SER A 18 3.50 9.41 8.50
C SER A 18 4.03 9.37 7.07
N LEU A 19 3.23 9.84 6.11
CA LEU A 19 3.60 9.94 4.69
C LEU A 19 3.66 11.43 4.33
N SER A 20 4.84 11.90 3.91
CA SER A 20 5.07 13.32 3.61
C SER A 20 4.65 14.29 4.74
N GLY A 21 4.81 13.87 6.00
CA GLY A 21 4.44 14.65 7.18
C GLY A 21 2.95 14.64 7.54
N VAL A 22 2.13 13.85 6.84
CA VAL A 22 0.72 13.63 7.16
C VAL A 22 0.53 12.23 7.71
N ASP A 23 -0.15 12.14 8.86
CA ASP A 23 -0.45 10.85 9.49
C ASP A 23 -1.69 10.21 8.87
N TYR A 24 -1.51 8.99 8.39
CA TYR A 24 -2.57 8.15 7.87
C TYR A 24 -2.71 6.89 8.69
N ARG A 25 -3.95 6.39 8.81
CA ARG A 25 -4.23 5.06 9.30
C ARG A 25 -4.39 4.13 8.11
N LEU A 26 -3.48 3.16 7.99
CA LEU A 26 -3.53 2.14 6.96
C LEU A 26 -4.13 0.86 7.51
N THR A 27 -5.02 0.23 6.75
CA THR A 27 -5.53 -1.12 7.02
C THR A 27 -5.20 -2.01 5.84
N VAL A 28 -4.38 -3.02 6.05
CA VAL A 28 -3.97 -3.98 5.00
C VAL A 28 -4.57 -5.34 5.32
N GLN A 29 -5.31 -5.92 4.37
CA GLN A 29 -6.07 -7.15 4.56
C GLN A 29 -5.85 -8.13 3.41
N TRP A 30 -5.80 -9.42 3.72
CA TRP A 30 -5.81 -10.47 2.71
C TRP A 30 -7.24 -10.82 2.30
N ARG A 31 -7.52 -10.84 1.00
CA ARG A 31 -8.77 -11.33 0.43
C ARG A 31 -8.50 -12.71 -0.18
N ASN A 32 -8.98 -13.75 0.52
CA ASN A 32 -8.84 -15.14 0.06
C ASN A 32 -9.91 -15.48 -1.00
N ALA A 33 -9.72 -14.98 -2.21
CA ALA A 33 -10.55 -15.28 -3.37
C ALA A 33 -9.67 -15.39 -4.62
N GLU A 34 -10.19 -16.04 -5.66
CA GLU A 34 -9.50 -16.14 -6.95
C GLU A 34 -9.21 -14.74 -7.51
N GLN A 35 -7.97 -14.51 -7.97
CA GLN A 35 -7.48 -13.21 -8.48
C GLN A 35 -7.54 -12.03 -7.49
N ALA A 36 -7.83 -12.28 -6.21
CA ALA A 36 -7.72 -11.27 -5.17
C ALA A 36 -6.30 -11.28 -4.58
N GLY A 37 -6.13 -10.75 -3.37
CA GLY A 37 -4.84 -10.69 -2.70
C GLY A 37 -4.86 -9.67 -1.58
N TRP A 38 -3.75 -8.98 -1.38
CA TRP A 38 -3.66 -7.89 -0.41
C TRP A 38 -4.43 -6.66 -0.90
N VAL A 39 -5.25 -6.10 -0.02
CA VAL A 39 -5.94 -4.83 -0.23
C VAL A 39 -5.57 -3.84 0.86
N LEU A 40 -5.48 -2.57 0.49
CA LEU A 40 -5.16 -1.45 1.35
C LEU A 40 -6.33 -0.47 1.43
N ASP A 41 -6.72 -0.14 2.66
CA ASP A 41 -7.56 1.01 2.99
C ASP A 41 -6.70 2.11 3.61
N ILE A 42 -7.00 3.36 3.28
CA ILE A 42 -6.37 4.57 3.80
C ILE A 42 -7.45 5.41 4.49
N ALA A 43 -7.26 5.69 5.76
CA ALA A 43 -8.10 6.59 6.56
C ALA A 43 -7.25 7.69 7.20
N ASN A 44 -7.88 8.76 7.65
CA ASN A 44 -7.22 9.73 8.52
C ASN A 44 -7.08 9.18 9.96
N THR A 45 -6.39 9.93 10.82
CA THR A 45 -6.18 9.56 12.23
C THR A 45 -7.47 9.47 13.06
N ASN A 46 -8.58 10.06 12.58
CA ASN A 46 -9.91 9.96 13.18
C ASN A 46 -10.73 8.76 12.67
N ASN A 47 -10.12 7.86 11.88
CA ASN A 47 -10.76 6.72 11.20
C ASN A 47 -11.79 7.11 10.12
N ASN A 48 -11.79 8.36 9.64
CA ASN A 48 -12.62 8.70 8.48
C ASN A 48 -11.95 8.13 7.23
N PRO A 49 -12.67 7.31 6.43
CA PRO A 49 -12.10 6.69 5.23
C PRO A 49 -11.76 7.76 4.18
N ILE A 50 -10.60 7.61 3.55
CA ILE A 50 -10.14 8.43 2.42
C ILE A 50 -10.21 7.61 1.13
N ILE A 51 -9.60 6.42 1.14
CA ILE A 51 -9.66 5.43 0.03
C ILE A 51 -9.86 4.05 0.65
N GLN A 52 -10.65 3.21 0.01
CA GLN A 52 -10.87 1.82 0.46
C GLN A 52 -10.70 0.85 -0.71
N GLY A 53 -10.12 -0.31 -0.41
CA GLY A 53 -10.04 -1.45 -1.33
C GLY A 53 -8.99 -1.32 -2.43
N ILE A 54 -7.88 -0.60 -2.20
CA ILE A 54 -6.79 -0.51 -3.18
C ILE A 54 -6.12 -1.88 -3.29
N PRO A 55 -6.16 -2.59 -4.42
CA PRO A 55 -5.43 -3.84 -4.58
C PRO A 55 -3.92 -3.56 -4.65
N LEU A 56 -3.11 -4.33 -3.92
CA LEU A 56 -1.65 -4.24 -4.03
C LEU A 56 -1.17 -5.00 -5.26
N VAL A 57 -1.08 -4.29 -6.38
CA VAL A 57 -0.54 -4.77 -7.65
C VAL A 57 0.79 -4.10 -7.98
N THR A 58 1.65 -4.83 -8.67
CA THR A 58 2.98 -4.39 -9.09
C THR A 58 2.93 -3.62 -10.41
N GLY A 59 4.01 -2.89 -10.72
CA GLY A 59 4.22 -2.26 -12.02
C GLY A 59 3.42 -0.97 -12.29
N THR A 60 2.69 -0.44 -11.31
CA THR A 60 1.92 0.80 -11.46
C THR A 60 1.86 1.66 -10.20
N ASN A 61 1.53 2.94 -10.37
CA ASN A 61 1.21 3.84 -9.27
C ASN A 61 -0.22 3.55 -8.77
N LEU A 62 -0.33 2.98 -7.57
CA LEU A 62 -1.61 2.61 -6.96
C LEU A 62 -2.51 3.82 -6.66
N LEU A 63 -1.94 5.03 -6.59
CA LEU A 63 -2.68 6.27 -6.34
C LEU A 63 -3.03 7.07 -7.60
N GLU A 64 -2.68 6.60 -8.80
CA GLU A 64 -2.90 7.34 -10.04
C GLU A 64 -4.37 7.72 -10.26
N GLN A 65 -5.29 6.75 -10.11
CA GLN A 65 -6.73 6.99 -10.22
C GLN A 65 -7.29 7.94 -9.15
N TYR A 66 -6.54 8.15 -8.05
CA TYR A 66 -6.92 8.99 -6.92
C TYR A 66 -6.17 10.33 -6.89
N ALA A 67 -5.54 10.73 -7.99
CA ALA A 67 -4.74 11.96 -8.07
C ALA A 67 -5.51 13.23 -7.63
N TYR A 68 -6.82 13.26 -7.84
CA TYR A 68 -7.70 14.37 -7.42
C TYR A 68 -7.77 14.58 -5.90
N LEU A 69 -7.35 13.60 -5.08
CA LEU A 69 -7.29 13.72 -3.62
C LEU A 69 -6.06 14.48 -3.13
N GLY A 70 -5.04 14.69 -3.99
CA GLY A 70 -3.89 15.52 -3.66
C GLY A 70 -3.04 15.00 -2.49
N LEU A 71 -2.90 13.68 -2.33
CA LEU A 71 -2.12 13.06 -1.23
C LEU A 71 -0.61 13.35 -1.30
N GLY A 72 -0.12 13.98 -2.38
CA GLY A 72 1.25 14.49 -2.47
C GLY A 72 2.33 13.42 -2.67
N GLY A 73 1.94 12.22 -3.12
CA GLY A 73 2.86 11.14 -3.42
C GLY A 73 2.22 9.99 -4.18
N VAL A 74 3.03 8.97 -4.43
CA VAL A 74 2.66 7.76 -5.15
C VAL A 74 2.91 6.54 -4.27
N LEU A 75 2.05 5.54 -4.40
CA LEU A 75 2.26 4.22 -3.81
C LEU A 75 2.69 3.26 -4.91
N TRP A 76 3.77 2.52 -4.66
CA TRP A 76 4.33 1.58 -5.60
C TRP A 76 4.58 0.25 -4.91
N CYS A 77 4.03 -0.83 -5.46
CA CYS A 77 4.31 -2.18 -4.99
C CYS A 77 5.30 -2.85 -5.95
N GLN A 78 6.22 -3.63 -5.40
CA GLN A 78 7.16 -4.46 -6.17
C GLN A 78 7.55 -5.69 -5.35
N THR A 79 8.01 -6.75 -6.03
CA THR A 79 8.61 -7.91 -5.35
C THR A 79 10.09 -8.03 -5.68
N THR A 80 10.86 -8.69 -4.80
CA THR A 80 12.31 -8.83 -4.94
C THR A 80 12.74 -9.89 -5.94
N ALA A 81 11.95 -10.96 -6.11
CA ALA A 81 12.30 -12.06 -7.02
C ALA A 81 11.90 -11.78 -8.48
N ASP A 82 10.73 -11.17 -8.67
CA ASP A 82 10.21 -10.74 -9.96
C ASP A 82 9.43 -9.42 -9.74
N PRO A 83 9.94 -8.27 -10.23
CA PRO A 83 9.34 -6.97 -9.93
C PRO A 83 7.88 -6.85 -10.33
N ASP A 84 7.42 -7.66 -11.29
CA ASP A 84 6.05 -7.64 -11.82
C ASP A 84 5.16 -8.74 -11.21
N ALA A 85 5.68 -9.63 -10.36
CA ALA A 85 4.87 -10.65 -9.71
C ALA A 85 3.91 -10.05 -8.66
N VAL A 86 2.70 -10.60 -8.54
CA VAL A 86 1.74 -10.15 -7.53
C VAL A 86 2.18 -10.61 -6.13
N PRO A 87 2.07 -9.77 -5.08
CA PRO A 87 2.31 -10.18 -3.70
C PRO A 87 1.50 -11.41 -3.29
N THR A 88 2.14 -12.37 -2.66
CA THR A 88 1.48 -13.53 -2.05
C THR A 88 1.15 -13.22 -0.59
N PHE A 89 0.33 -14.07 0.05
CA PHE A 89 0.04 -13.93 1.47
C PHE A 89 1.33 -13.95 2.31
N ASP A 90 2.22 -14.91 2.06
CA ASP A 90 3.38 -15.16 2.92
C ASP A 90 4.55 -14.20 2.68
N ASN A 91 4.58 -13.46 1.57
CA ASN A 91 5.76 -12.67 1.19
C ASN A 91 5.67 -11.18 1.51
N LEU A 92 4.53 -10.66 1.99
CA LEU A 92 4.36 -9.23 2.27
C LEU A 92 5.30 -8.73 3.38
N GLY A 93 6.08 -7.70 3.08
CA GLY A 93 7.08 -7.13 3.97
C GLY A 93 8.44 -7.82 3.98
N ALA A 94 8.60 -8.91 3.22
CA ALA A 94 9.87 -9.65 3.13
C ALA A 94 10.30 -9.87 1.67
N GLY A 95 9.41 -10.44 0.87
CA GLY A 95 9.60 -10.66 -0.58
C GLY A 95 8.81 -9.69 -1.45
N SER A 96 7.77 -9.06 -0.92
CA SER A 96 7.04 -7.97 -1.58
C SER A 96 6.98 -6.75 -0.68
N HIS A 97 7.09 -5.58 -1.29
CA HIS A 97 7.30 -4.32 -0.58
C HIS A 97 6.36 -3.25 -1.12
N LEU A 98 5.99 -2.31 -0.25
CA LEU A 98 5.18 -1.15 -0.59
C LEU A 98 5.97 0.11 -0.27
N TYR A 99 6.17 0.95 -1.28
CA TYR A 99 6.93 2.18 -1.17
C TYR A 99 6.05 3.40 -1.35
N TRP A 100 6.36 4.43 -0.58
CA TRP A 100 5.89 5.79 -0.79
C TRP A 100 6.98 6.61 -1.47
N TYR A 101 6.65 7.24 -2.59
CA TYR A 101 7.50 8.25 -3.22
C TYR A 101 6.79 9.60 -3.24
N THR A 102 7.57 10.66 -3.05
CA THR A 102 7.12 12.04 -3.25
C THR A 102 7.24 12.38 -4.74
N ALA A 103 6.23 13.06 -5.29
CA ALA A 103 6.26 13.56 -6.66
C ALA A 103 7.14 14.81 -6.78
#